data_AF-A0A822IVU3-F1
#
_entry.id   AF-A0A822IVU3-F1
#
_cell.length_a   1.000
_cell.length_b   1.000
_cell.length_c   1.000
_cell.angle_alpha   90.00
_cell.angle_beta   90.00
_cell.angle_gamma   90.00
#
_symmetry.space_group_name_H-M   'P 1'
#
loop_
_entity.id
_entity.type
_entity.pdbx_description
1 polymer ?
#
loop_
_entity_poly.entity_id
_entity_poly.type
_entity_poly.pdbx_seq_one_letter_code
_entity_poly.pdbx_strand_id
1 'polypeptide(L)'
;MTDEIIKQLLTDTASSCKNKGGWINLAEFGIALKAKGFDLKTTGHIKLLHFLSSFPALVDVKEDTSFEPPVPFIKIVNAQQSAKGSAAQPGTGFTKQKPLLFQWAWMKDFKLVLKELSEFALPEQWYYGPPRQTDYFPILANYLIYTFIRLKKENKVKEEGNYAAFNTGLVDKKYEPIFALFEGTTNYTQKWRFSSFCVAGEERAGKDLVSKFKHLPERAHYFKNTADMIYDRTSGELSYDVKHVFIENTSRLPLDFLEENCPKGFIIKDTSKMSFEERTIYFEQFGAAIEADVKKYRYMKGRLDEAVKLALKRIDWNFKTAIPMYFPTKNKMSLLLPLAMVNDDKVDIALVVERTQSGNYLGHTILPLSWSYSNARLVTRPDSDWLIAKEIILADEDEQV
;
A
#
# COMPACT_ATOMS: atom_id res chain seq x y z
N MET A 1 18.98 21.99 8.01
CA MET A 1 18.24 23.13 8.57
C MET A 1 18.39 23.04 10.08
N THR A 2 18.85 24.07 10.77
CA THR A 2 19.00 24.04 12.24
C THR A 2 17.64 24.15 12.92
N ASP A 3 17.47 23.56 14.10
CA ASP A 3 16.20 23.53 14.86
C ASP A 3 15.63 24.95 15.11
N GLU A 4 16.50 25.94 15.22
CA GLU A 4 16.14 27.34 15.42
C GLU A 4 15.48 27.98 14.18
N ILE A 5 15.95 27.63 12.98
CA ILE A 5 15.36 28.06 11.71
C ILE A 5 13.99 27.41 11.52
N ILE A 6 13.86 26.13 11.88
CA ILE A 6 12.58 25.40 11.80
C ILE A 6 11.57 26.01 12.77
N LYS A 7 11.99 26.31 14.00
CA LYS A 7 11.15 26.98 14.99
C LYS A 7 10.63 28.32 14.47
N GLN A 8 11.49 29.16 13.89
CA GLN A 8 11.08 30.45 13.37
C GLN A 8 10.11 30.32 12.19
N LEU A 9 10.40 29.41 11.25
CA LEU A 9 9.52 29.10 10.12
C LEU A 9 8.12 28.64 10.59
N LEU A 10 8.06 27.73 11.57
CA LEU A 10 6.79 27.20 12.08
C LEU A 10 5.98 28.28 12.81
N THR A 11 6.62 29.09 13.67
CA THR A 11 5.97 30.20 14.38
C THR A 11 5.46 31.25 13.41
N ASP A 12 6.27 31.68 12.44
CA ASP A 12 5.87 32.68 11.46
C ASP A 12 4.72 32.19 10.59
N THR A 13 4.69 30.90 10.25
CA THR A 13 3.61 30.28 9.47
C THR A 13 2.32 30.19 10.28
N ALA A 14 2.42 29.89 11.57
CA ALA A 14 1.27 29.84 12.47
C ALA A 14 0.59 31.21 12.62
N SER A 15 1.37 32.30 12.67
CA SER A 15 0.88 33.68 12.73
C SER A 15 0.00 34.08 11.53
N SER A 16 0.22 33.46 10.37
CA SER A 16 -0.52 33.72 9.12
C SER A 16 -1.78 32.86 8.93
N CYS A 17 -2.05 31.90 9.81
CA CYS A 17 -3.20 31.00 9.71
C CYS A 17 -4.35 31.47 10.61
N LYS A 18 -5.61 31.27 10.18
CA LYS A 18 -6.78 31.51 11.05
C LYS A 18 -6.76 30.52 12.21
N ASN A 19 -6.83 31.02 13.45
CA ASN A 19 -6.83 30.16 14.63
C ASN A 19 -8.09 30.39 15.48
N LYS A 20 -8.65 29.30 16.02
CA LYS A 20 -9.66 29.34 17.09
C LYS A 20 -9.00 28.74 18.33
N GLY A 21 -8.69 29.57 19.33
CA GLY A 21 -8.02 29.12 20.57
C GLY A 21 -6.57 28.66 20.38
N GLY A 22 -5.86 29.17 19.36
CA GLY A 22 -4.46 28.83 19.07
C GLY A 22 -4.23 27.49 18.37
N TRP A 23 -5.29 26.78 17.98
CA TRP A 23 -5.22 25.54 17.21
C TRP A 23 -5.47 25.81 15.73
N ILE A 24 -4.64 25.21 14.88
CA ILE A 24 -4.61 25.40 13.42
C ILE A 24 -4.84 24.05 12.76
N ASN A 25 -5.71 23.98 11.76
CA ASN A 25 -5.90 22.76 10.98
C ASN A 25 -4.60 22.39 10.25
N LEU A 26 -4.15 21.13 10.35
CA LEU A 26 -2.89 20.68 9.76
C LEU A 26 -2.84 20.87 8.23
N ALA A 27 -3.97 20.68 7.52
CA ALA A 27 -4.03 20.85 6.08
C ALA A 27 -3.86 22.33 5.69
N GLU A 28 -4.54 23.24 6.39
CA GLU A 28 -4.38 24.69 6.20
C GLU A 28 -2.95 25.13 6.50
N PHE A 29 -2.37 24.62 7.60
CA PHE A 29 -0.99 24.90 7.96
C PHE A 29 0.00 24.40 6.90
N GLY A 30 -0.27 23.24 6.29
CA GLY A 30 0.54 22.71 5.19
C GLY A 30 0.48 23.55 3.93
N ILE A 31 -0.68 24.12 3.60
CA ILE A 31 -0.83 25.06 2.49
C ILE A 31 -0.02 26.34 2.77
N ALA A 32 -0.13 26.89 3.98
CA ALA A 32 0.60 28.09 4.37
C ALA A 32 2.13 27.88 4.39
N LEU A 33 2.60 26.72 4.86
CA LEU A 33 4.02 26.36 4.80
C LEU A 33 4.53 26.29 3.36
N LYS A 34 3.76 25.63 2.48
CA LYS A 34 4.11 25.50 1.07
C LYS A 34 4.15 26.87 0.36
N ALA A 35 3.25 27.78 0.71
CA ALA A 35 3.23 29.15 0.19
C ALA A 35 4.48 29.96 0.61
N LYS A 36 5.09 29.63 1.75
CA LYS A 36 6.37 30.19 2.21
C LYS A 36 7.60 29.46 1.67
N GLY A 37 7.43 28.63 0.63
CA GLY A 37 8.53 27.92 -0.03
C GLY A 37 9.03 26.68 0.71
N PHE A 38 8.33 26.22 1.76
CA PHE A 38 8.69 24.99 2.45
C PHE A 38 8.27 23.76 1.64
N ASP A 39 9.25 22.96 1.23
CA ASP A 39 9.00 21.67 0.59
C ASP A 39 9.24 20.52 1.57
N LEU A 40 8.13 19.89 1.99
CA LEU A 40 8.13 18.70 2.85
C LEU A 40 8.99 17.56 2.29
N LYS A 41 9.15 17.46 0.96
CA LYS A 41 9.98 16.42 0.34
C LYS A 41 11.46 16.57 0.67
N THR A 42 11.92 17.79 0.97
CA THR A 42 13.32 18.08 1.32
C THR A 42 13.67 17.67 2.75
N THR A 43 12.66 17.44 3.60
CA THR A 43 12.86 17.07 5.01
C THR A 43 12.86 15.55 5.23
N GLY A 44 12.63 14.75 4.19
CA GLY A 44 12.59 13.28 4.26
C GLY A 44 11.29 12.70 4.86
N HIS A 45 10.31 13.54 5.19
CA HIS A 45 9.04 13.11 5.76
C HIS A 45 7.95 12.97 4.70
N ILE A 46 7.18 11.87 4.77
CA ILE A 46 6.10 11.57 3.80
C ILE A 46 4.84 12.41 4.08
N LYS A 47 4.59 12.76 5.35
CA LYS A 47 3.43 13.53 5.79
C LYS A 47 3.88 14.70 6.65
N LEU A 48 3.18 15.83 6.52
CA LEU A 48 3.47 17.02 7.30
C LEU A 48 3.36 16.74 8.80
N LEU A 49 2.36 15.94 9.21
CA LEU A 49 2.23 15.52 10.60
C LEU A 49 3.49 14.82 11.11
N HIS A 50 4.09 13.92 10.32
CA HIS A 50 5.30 13.20 10.73
C HIS A 50 6.52 14.11 10.84
N PHE A 51 6.60 15.14 9.99
CA PHE A 51 7.61 16.18 10.10
C PHE A 51 7.43 16.96 11.40
N LEU A 52 6.22 17.43 11.69
CA LEU A 52 5.94 18.21 12.90
C LEU A 52 6.11 17.39 14.19
N SER A 53 5.73 16.11 14.17
CA SER A 53 5.95 15.17 15.29
C SER A 53 7.43 14.89 15.55
N SER A 54 8.34 15.30 14.67
CA SER A 54 9.79 15.22 14.91
C SER A 54 10.30 16.38 15.77
N PHE A 55 9.45 17.38 16.06
CA PHE A 55 9.74 18.53 16.92
C PHE A 55 8.73 18.67 18.08
N PRO A 56 8.64 17.66 18.98
CA PRO A 56 7.63 17.64 20.04
C PRO A 56 7.75 18.79 21.05
N ALA A 57 8.93 19.44 21.14
CA ALA A 57 9.13 20.62 21.98
C ALA A 57 8.54 21.91 21.38
N LEU A 58 8.11 21.88 20.12
CA LEU A 58 7.64 23.06 19.37
C LEU A 58 6.18 22.96 18.93
N VAL A 59 5.60 21.76 18.90
CA VAL A 59 4.27 21.51 18.32
C VAL A 59 3.45 20.56 19.19
N ASP A 60 2.32 21.06 19.69
CA ASP A 60 1.25 20.23 20.24
C ASP A 60 0.32 19.77 19.12
N VAL A 61 -0.14 18.52 19.19
CA VAL A 61 -1.07 17.93 18.23
C VAL A 61 -2.32 17.47 18.97
N LYS A 62 -3.48 17.84 18.47
CA LYS A 62 -4.77 17.26 18.89
C LYS A 62 -5.51 16.76 17.66
N GLU A 63 -6.34 15.75 17.83
CA GLU A 63 -7.21 15.26 16.77
C GLU A 63 -8.66 15.56 17.16
N ASP A 64 -9.40 16.19 16.25
CA ASP A 64 -10.85 16.28 16.38
C ASP A 64 -11.46 14.98 15.86
N THR A 65 -11.98 14.18 16.78
CA THR A 65 -12.59 12.87 16.51
C THR A 65 -14.07 12.96 16.21
N SER A 66 -14.62 14.17 16.12
CA SER A 66 -16.00 14.41 15.65
C SER A 66 -16.20 13.99 14.18
N PHE A 67 -15.12 13.64 13.48
CA PHE A 67 -15.07 13.23 12.08
C PHE A 67 -14.22 11.97 11.92
N GLU A 68 -14.59 11.07 11.00
CA GLU A 68 -13.77 9.94 10.54
C GLU A 68 -13.32 10.17 9.08
N PRO A 69 -12.00 10.27 8.80
CA PRO A 69 -10.89 10.16 9.74
C PRO A 69 -10.73 11.41 10.62
N PRO A 70 -10.09 11.27 11.80
CA PRO A 70 -9.85 12.39 12.70
C PRO A 70 -9.06 13.50 12.00
N VAL A 71 -9.51 14.75 12.19
CA VAL A 71 -8.86 15.92 11.60
C VAL A 71 -7.76 16.39 12.55
N PRO A 72 -6.48 16.34 12.15
CA PRO A 72 -5.39 16.78 13.01
C PRO A 72 -5.31 18.30 13.04
N PHE A 73 -5.29 18.84 14.26
CA PHE A 73 -4.98 20.23 14.55
C PHE A 73 -3.65 20.32 15.27
N ILE A 74 -2.89 21.38 14.98
CA ILE A 74 -1.61 21.66 15.61
C ILE A 74 -1.67 22.99 16.36
N LYS A 75 -0.84 23.12 17.38
CA LYS A 75 -0.60 24.38 18.08
C LYS A 75 0.91 24.54 18.27
N ILE A 76 1.45 25.66 17.83
CA ILE A 76 2.87 25.96 18.03
C ILE A 76 3.05 26.44 19.47
N VAL A 77 3.90 25.73 20.22
CA VAL A 77 4.13 26.01 21.63
C VAL A 77 5.23 27.05 21.74
N ASN A 78 4.85 28.27 22.12
CA ASN A 78 5.82 29.25 22.57
C ASN A 78 6.30 28.83 23.96
N ALA A 79 7.62 28.77 24.16
CA ALA A 79 8.29 28.29 25.36
C ALA A 79 8.11 29.19 26.61
N GLN A 80 6.94 29.80 26.80
CA GLN A 80 6.62 30.67 27.95
C GLN A 80 5.28 30.41 28.63
N GLN A 81 4.53 29.33 28.29
CA GLN A 81 3.34 28.97 29.06
C GLN A 81 3.23 27.47 29.34
N SER A 82 4.10 26.99 30.22
CA SER A 82 3.82 25.81 31.03
C SER A 82 3.19 26.25 32.35
N ALA A 83 1.89 26.00 32.55
CA ALA A 83 1.34 25.54 33.83
C ALA A 83 -0.19 25.40 33.78
N LYS A 84 -0.66 24.29 34.38
CA LYS A 84 -2.03 23.94 34.80
C LYS A 84 -2.94 23.24 33.79
N GLY A 85 -2.78 21.91 33.75
CA GLY A 85 -3.75 20.96 34.30
C GLY A 85 -5.14 20.88 33.66
N SER A 86 -5.40 19.74 33.00
CA SER A 86 -6.62 18.97 33.23
C SER A 86 -6.40 17.54 32.79
N ALA A 87 -6.60 16.61 33.73
CA ALA A 87 -6.62 15.19 33.50
C ALA A 87 -7.87 14.81 32.70
N ALA A 88 -7.69 14.07 31.61
CA ALA A 88 -8.75 13.32 30.95
C ALA A 88 -8.26 11.89 30.69
N GLN A 89 -9.11 10.94 31.07
CA GLN A 89 -8.90 9.49 30.98
C GLN A 89 -8.81 8.98 29.52
N PRO A 90 -8.27 7.77 29.30
CA PRO A 90 -7.71 7.37 28.02
C PRO A 90 -8.80 6.95 27.03
N GLY A 91 -9.08 7.83 26.06
CA GLY A 91 -9.74 7.44 24.83
C GLY A 91 -8.76 6.66 23.94
N THR A 92 -9.15 5.45 23.54
CA THR A 92 -8.38 4.56 22.67
C THR A 92 -8.22 5.15 21.26
N GLY A 93 -7.23 6.01 21.07
CA GLY A 93 -6.85 6.54 19.76
C GLY A 93 -5.91 5.59 19.02
N PHE A 94 -6.31 5.14 17.83
CA PHE A 94 -5.44 4.41 16.91
C PHE A 94 -4.36 5.35 16.34
N THR A 95 -3.22 5.44 17.03
CA THR A 95 -2.00 6.04 16.48
C THR A 95 -1.59 5.28 15.20
N LYS A 96 -1.52 5.97 14.05
CA LYS A 96 -0.95 5.37 12.82
C LYS A 96 0.55 5.15 13.03
N GLN A 97 0.88 3.98 13.59
CA GLN A 97 2.24 3.57 13.89
C GLN A 97 3.09 3.52 12.62
N LYS A 98 4.37 3.90 12.75
CA LYS A 98 5.38 3.68 11.68
C LYS A 98 5.33 2.22 11.25
N PRO A 99 5.47 1.87 9.95
CA PRO A 99 5.54 0.47 9.53
C PRO A 99 6.57 -0.32 10.35
N LEU A 100 6.25 -1.58 10.67
CA LEU A 100 7.05 -2.41 11.59
C LEU A 100 8.53 -2.48 11.21
N LEU A 101 8.84 -2.50 9.91
CA LEU A 101 10.22 -2.46 9.41
C LEU A 101 11.01 -1.24 9.94
N PHE A 102 10.41 -0.04 9.94
CA PHE A 102 11.06 1.20 10.38
C PHE A 102 11.07 1.38 11.91
N GLN A 103 10.23 0.63 12.62
CA GLN A 103 10.34 0.51 14.08
C GLN A 103 11.47 -0.45 14.46
N TRP A 104 11.62 -1.52 13.68
CA TRP A 104 12.58 -2.58 13.93
C TRP A 104 14.01 -2.21 13.51
N ALA A 105 14.16 -1.52 12.37
CA ALA A 105 15.46 -1.13 11.83
C ALA A 105 15.48 0.32 11.30
N TRP A 106 16.62 0.98 11.47
CA TRP A 106 16.93 2.21 10.77
C TRP A 106 17.38 1.89 9.34
N MET A 107 16.64 2.43 8.35
CA MET A 107 16.74 2.04 6.93
C MET A 107 17.50 3.06 6.07
N LYS A 108 18.39 3.87 6.65
CA LYS A 108 19.08 4.97 5.93
C LYS A 108 18.07 5.88 5.19
N ASP A 109 18.49 6.47 4.07
CA ASP A 109 17.56 6.98 3.06
C ASP A 109 16.91 5.80 2.33
N PHE A 110 15.63 5.58 2.63
CA PHE A 110 14.90 4.45 2.09
C PHE A 110 14.78 4.48 0.57
N LYS A 111 14.84 5.65 -0.10
CA LYS A 111 14.83 5.71 -1.56
C LYS A 111 16.10 5.11 -2.15
N LEU A 112 17.25 5.40 -1.54
CA LEU A 112 18.53 4.83 -1.94
C LEU A 112 18.55 3.31 -1.70
N VAL A 113 18.03 2.86 -0.55
CA VAL A 113 17.89 1.41 -0.28
C VAL A 113 17.02 0.73 -1.34
N LEU A 114 15.91 1.33 -1.74
CA LEU A 114 15.06 0.75 -2.79
C LEU A 114 15.74 0.74 -4.16
N LYS A 115 16.51 1.80 -4.47
CA LYS A 115 17.32 1.86 -5.70
C LYS A 115 18.35 0.73 -5.73
N GLU A 116 19.14 0.60 -4.67
CA GLU A 116 20.12 -0.48 -4.50
C GLU A 116 19.44 -1.85 -4.71
N LEU A 117 18.31 -2.10 -4.07
CA LEU A 117 17.60 -3.38 -4.21
C LEU A 117 17.11 -3.62 -5.65
N SER A 118 16.56 -2.58 -6.30
CA SER A 118 16.05 -2.69 -7.68
C SER A 118 17.14 -2.96 -8.71
N GLU A 119 18.35 -2.46 -8.48
CA GLU A 119 19.52 -2.68 -9.33
C GLU A 119 20.15 -4.06 -9.06
N PHE A 120 20.07 -4.53 -7.82
CA PHE A 120 20.59 -5.83 -7.39
C PHE A 120 19.68 -6.99 -7.86
N ALA A 121 18.36 -6.80 -7.82
CA ALA A 121 17.36 -7.81 -8.17
C ALA A 121 17.22 -8.02 -9.70
N LEU A 122 16.53 -9.11 -10.07
CA LEU A 122 16.05 -9.29 -11.44
C LEU A 122 15.31 -8.03 -11.94
N PRO A 123 15.58 -7.57 -13.18
CA PRO A 123 14.94 -6.38 -13.72
C PRO A 123 13.41 -6.49 -13.74
N GLU A 124 12.74 -5.53 -13.11
CA GLU A 124 11.29 -5.43 -13.07
C GLU A 124 10.85 -3.95 -13.02
N GLN A 125 9.65 -3.68 -13.52
CA GLN A 125 9.01 -2.37 -13.40
C GLN A 125 8.42 -2.17 -12.00
N TRP A 126 9.09 -1.38 -11.17
CA TRP A 126 8.69 -1.11 -9.78
C TRP A 126 7.83 0.16 -9.58
N TYR A 127 7.22 0.68 -10.66
CA TYR A 127 6.35 1.86 -10.67
C TYR A 127 5.15 1.67 -11.60
N TYR A 128 4.12 2.52 -11.43
CA TYR A 128 2.92 2.51 -12.26
C TYR A 128 3.02 3.46 -13.45
N GLY A 129 2.46 3.06 -14.59
CA GLY A 129 2.41 3.87 -15.80
C GLY A 129 3.71 3.81 -16.62
N PRO A 130 3.91 4.76 -17.56
CA PRO A 130 5.07 4.76 -18.45
C PRO A 130 6.37 4.99 -17.66
N PRO A 131 7.54 4.61 -18.24
CA PRO A 131 8.84 4.89 -17.65
C PRO A 131 8.97 6.35 -17.25
N ARG A 132 9.22 6.58 -15.97
CA ARG A 132 9.56 7.90 -15.44
C ARG A 132 11.02 7.85 -15.03
N GLN A 133 11.81 8.85 -15.40
CA GLN A 133 13.14 9.08 -14.81
C GLN A 133 12.95 9.53 -13.36
N THR A 134 12.56 8.61 -12.49
CA THR A 134 12.35 8.86 -11.06
C THR A 134 12.97 7.74 -10.26
N ASP A 135 13.78 8.08 -9.25
CA ASP A 135 14.26 7.14 -8.23
C ASP A 135 13.13 6.78 -7.22
N TYR A 136 11.91 6.56 -7.74
CA TYR A 136 10.71 6.32 -6.94
C TYR A 136 10.12 4.94 -7.26
N PHE A 137 10.21 4.04 -6.28
CA PHE A 137 9.85 2.62 -6.42
C PHE A 137 8.67 2.23 -5.50
N PRO A 138 7.44 2.72 -5.74
CA PRO A 138 6.31 2.52 -4.84
C PRO A 138 5.90 1.04 -4.69
N ILE A 139 6.02 0.26 -5.77
CA ILE A 139 5.68 -1.16 -5.76
C ILE A 139 6.70 -1.92 -4.89
N LEU A 140 8.00 -1.65 -5.08
CA LEU A 140 9.08 -2.28 -4.32
C LEU A 140 9.03 -1.89 -2.84
N ALA A 141 8.73 -0.62 -2.54
CA ALA A 141 8.55 -0.15 -1.17
C ALA A 141 7.45 -0.94 -0.45
N ASN A 142 6.29 -1.07 -1.08
CA ASN A 142 5.16 -1.85 -0.58
C ASN A 142 5.57 -3.32 -0.40
N TYR A 143 6.18 -3.91 -1.43
CA TYR A 143 6.65 -5.29 -1.42
C TYR A 143 7.58 -5.60 -0.24
N LEU A 144 8.65 -4.80 -0.06
CA LEU A 144 9.64 -5.04 0.98
C LEU A 144 9.03 -4.90 2.39
N ILE A 145 8.19 -3.87 2.60
CA ILE A 145 7.55 -3.61 3.90
C ILE A 145 6.63 -4.76 4.30
N TYR A 146 5.74 -5.21 3.40
CA TYR A 146 4.77 -6.25 3.74
C TYR A 146 5.37 -7.65 3.72
N THR A 147 6.41 -7.89 2.93
CA THR A 147 7.21 -9.12 3.00
C THR A 147 7.90 -9.23 4.36
N PHE A 148 8.50 -8.15 4.86
CA PHE A 148 9.05 -8.12 6.22
C PHE A 148 7.98 -8.42 7.29
N ILE A 149 6.79 -7.81 7.18
CA ILE A 149 5.67 -8.09 8.10
C ILE A 149 5.28 -9.57 8.03
N ARG A 150 5.23 -10.17 6.84
CA ARG A 150 4.93 -11.60 6.67
C ARG A 150 6.00 -12.46 7.33
N LEU A 151 7.28 -12.19 7.09
CA LEU A 151 8.40 -12.92 7.68
C LEU A 151 8.41 -12.83 9.21
N LYS A 152 8.06 -11.68 9.79
CA LYS A 152 7.88 -11.55 11.25
C LYS A 152 6.76 -12.44 11.77
N LYS A 153 5.62 -12.53 11.07
CA LYS A 153 4.52 -13.45 11.44
C LYS A 153 4.92 -14.93 11.32
N GLU A 154 5.83 -15.25 10.41
CA GLU A 154 6.35 -16.61 10.21
C GLU A 154 7.58 -16.94 11.06
N ASN A 155 8.05 -16.01 11.91
CA ASN A 155 9.31 -16.14 12.68
C ASN A 155 10.55 -16.43 11.80
N LYS A 156 10.58 -15.85 10.58
CA LYS A 156 11.65 -16.01 9.59
C LYS A 156 12.63 -14.84 9.49
N VAL A 157 12.42 -13.79 10.28
CA VAL A 157 13.45 -12.78 10.52
C VAL A 157 14.39 -13.31 11.59
N LYS A 158 15.68 -13.46 11.28
CA LYS A 158 16.69 -14.01 12.19
C LYS A 158 17.48 -12.89 12.87
N GLU A 159 17.80 -13.09 14.14
CA GLU A 159 18.61 -12.19 14.96
C GLU A 159 19.66 -13.07 15.68
N GLU A 160 20.95 -12.89 15.38
CA GLU A 160 22.06 -13.70 15.91
C GLU A 160 23.20 -12.77 16.38
N GLY A 161 23.47 -12.77 17.68
CA GLY A 161 24.45 -11.85 18.28
C GLY A 161 24.16 -10.39 17.93
N ASN A 162 25.12 -9.72 17.29
CA ASN A 162 25.00 -8.32 16.85
C ASN A 162 24.52 -8.18 15.40
N TYR A 163 23.93 -9.23 14.82
CA TYR A 163 23.43 -9.21 13.44
C TYR A 163 21.96 -9.60 13.38
N ALA A 164 21.27 -9.09 12.36
CA ALA A 164 19.96 -9.58 11.98
C ALA A 164 19.85 -9.67 10.47
N ALA A 165 19.01 -10.58 9.98
CA ALA A 165 18.83 -10.76 8.55
C ALA A 165 17.43 -11.29 8.22
N PHE A 166 16.97 -10.97 7.02
CA PHE A 166 15.80 -11.61 6.43
C PHE A 166 15.98 -11.79 4.92
N ASN A 167 15.34 -12.82 4.37
CA ASN A 167 15.30 -13.06 2.93
C ASN A 167 14.28 -12.11 2.30
N THR A 168 14.68 -11.33 1.30
CA THR A 168 13.81 -10.31 0.69
C THR A 168 12.68 -10.91 -0.14
N GLY A 169 12.78 -12.18 -0.52
CA GLY A 169 11.88 -12.85 -1.48
C GLY A 169 12.22 -12.57 -2.94
N LEU A 170 13.18 -11.68 -3.21
CA LEU A 170 13.71 -11.40 -4.54
C LEU A 170 14.99 -12.20 -4.78
N VAL A 171 15.37 -12.30 -6.06
CA VAL A 171 16.58 -12.96 -6.52
C VAL A 171 17.37 -12.03 -7.44
N ASP A 172 18.68 -12.26 -7.54
CA ASP A 172 19.55 -11.55 -8.48
C ASP A 172 19.44 -12.11 -9.91
N LYS A 173 20.26 -11.62 -10.84
CA LYS A 173 20.28 -12.08 -12.24
C LYS A 173 20.69 -13.55 -12.42
N LYS A 174 21.29 -14.18 -11.41
CA LYS A 174 21.65 -15.60 -11.40
C LYS A 174 20.58 -16.46 -10.72
N TYR A 175 19.45 -15.86 -10.32
CA TYR A 175 18.40 -16.47 -9.50
C TYR A 175 18.85 -16.83 -8.07
N GLU A 176 19.92 -16.21 -7.58
CA GLU A 176 20.37 -16.38 -6.20
C GLU A 176 19.53 -15.52 -5.23
N PRO A 177 19.10 -16.04 -4.07
CA PRO A 177 18.28 -15.30 -3.12
C PRO A 177 18.99 -14.06 -2.56
N ILE A 178 18.27 -12.93 -2.54
CA ILE A 178 18.76 -11.67 -1.97
C ILE A 178 18.33 -11.56 -0.52
N PHE A 179 19.29 -11.36 0.38
CA PHE A 179 19.08 -11.14 1.80
C PHE A 179 19.32 -9.67 2.15
N ALA A 180 18.53 -9.14 3.08
CA ALA A 180 18.80 -7.86 3.73
C ALA A 180 19.55 -8.12 5.05
N LEU A 181 20.78 -7.62 5.16
CA LEU A 181 21.62 -7.76 6.35
C LEU A 181 21.60 -6.49 7.20
N PHE A 182 21.57 -6.68 8.52
CA PHE A 182 21.49 -5.63 9.52
C PHE A 182 22.51 -5.86 10.62
N GLU A 183 22.95 -4.76 11.23
CA GLU A 183 23.88 -4.74 12.36
C GLU A 183 23.21 -4.07 13.55
N GLY A 184 23.55 -4.52 14.77
CA GLY A 184 23.11 -3.86 15.98
C GLY A 184 23.70 -2.45 16.07
N THR A 185 22.92 -1.50 16.59
CA THR A 185 23.30 -0.09 16.65
C THR A 185 22.88 0.53 17.98
N THR A 186 23.70 1.44 18.48
CA THR A 186 23.40 2.33 19.62
C THR A 186 23.13 3.77 19.20
N ASN A 187 23.39 4.10 17.93
CA ASN A 187 23.29 5.46 17.40
C ASN A 187 21.87 5.86 16.98
N TYR A 188 20.94 4.91 17.00
CA TYR A 188 19.56 5.10 16.55
C TYR A 188 18.60 4.51 17.58
N THR A 189 17.34 4.92 17.55
CA THR A 189 16.31 4.39 18.45
C THR A 189 15.91 2.96 18.09
N GLN A 190 16.13 2.54 16.86
CA GLN A 190 15.94 1.17 16.41
C GLN A 190 17.10 0.26 16.85
N LYS A 191 16.78 -0.98 17.21
CA LYS A 191 17.77 -2.01 17.60
C LYS A 191 18.76 -2.31 16.47
N TRP A 192 18.28 -2.27 15.23
CA TRP A 192 19.02 -2.67 14.05
C TRP A 192 19.24 -1.50 13.09
N ARG A 193 20.33 -1.54 12.35
CA ARG A 193 20.62 -0.65 11.22
C ARG A 193 20.81 -1.46 9.96
N PHE A 194 20.18 -1.04 8.87
CA PHE A 194 20.39 -1.63 7.55
C PHE A 194 21.86 -1.50 7.13
N SER A 195 22.50 -2.64 6.86
CA SER A 195 23.89 -2.70 6.39
C SER A 195 23.92 -2.67 4.85
N SER A 196 23.45 -3.74 4.21
CA SER A 196 23.42 -3.91 2.75
C SER A 196 22.50 -5.07 2.33
N PHE A 197 22.22 -5.17 1.03
CA PHE A 197 21.71 -6.40 0.40
C PHE A 197 22.88 -7.29 0.02
N CYS A 198 22.69 -8.61 0.08
CA CYS A 198 23.73 -9.58 -0.25
C CYS A 198 23.18 -10.92 -0.74
N VAL A 199 24.01 -11.66 -1.47
CA VAL A 199 23.85 -13.09 -1.77
C VAL A 199 24.71 -13.88 -0.78
N ALA A 200 24.22 -15.01 -0.30
CA ALA A 200 24.93 -15.82 0.68
C ALA A 200 26.31 -16.28 0.16
N GLY A 201 27.38 -16.01 0.93
CA GLY A 201 28.75 -16.40 0.60
C GLY A 201 29.48 -15.49 -0.40
N GLU A 202 28.77 -14.55 -1.05
CA GLU A 202 29.38 -13.59 -1.97
C GLU A 202 29.82 -12.30 -1.27
N GLU A 203 30.91 -11.69 -1.76
CA GLU A 203 31.47 -10.45 -1.24
C GLU A 203 31.69 -10.45 0.29
N ARG A 204 31.75 -9.28 0.93
CA ARG A 204 31.92 -9.17 2.38
C ARG A 204 30.63 -9.50 3.12
N ALA A 205 29.52 -8.86 2.74
CA ALA A 205 28.24 -8.99 3.43
C ALA A 205 27.66 -10.41 3.36
N GLY A 206 27.82 -11.11 2.22
CA GLY A 206 27.37 -12.50 2.08
C GLY A 206 28.22 -13.49 2.88
N LYS A 207 29.54 -13.26 2.98
CA LYS A 207 30.42 -14.05 3.87
C LYS A 207 30.07 -13.83 5.33
N ASP A 208 29.79 -12.59 5.72
CA ASP A 208 29.30 -12.26 7.06
C ASP A 208 27.97 -12.98 7.34
N LEU A 209 27.01 -12.95 6.40
CA LEU A 209 25.74 -13.67 6.53
C LEU A 209 25.95 -15.16 6.83
N VAL A 210 26.75 -15.87 6.03
CA VAL A 210 27.00 -17.32 6.22
C VAL A 210 27.79 -17.59 7.51
N SER A 211 28.73 -16.71 7.87
CA SER A 211 29.52 -16.87 9.10
C SER A 211 28.68 -16.67 10.37
N LYS A 212 27.67 -15.79 10.36
CA LYS A 212 26.88 -15.44 11.54
C LYS A 212 25.62 -16.28 11.71
N PHE A 213 25.01 -16.73 10.61
CA PHE A 213 23.75 -17.47 10.65
C PHE A 213 23.97 -18.93 10.27
N LYS A 214 23.92 -19.84 11.27
CA LYS A 214 23.98 -21.30 11.04
C LYS A 214 22.90 -21.77 10.06
N HIS A 215 21.70 -21.21 10.19
CA HIS A 215 20.58 -21.44 9.27
C HIS A 215 20.18 -20.09 8.69
N LEU A 216 20.27 -19.96 7.36
CA LEU A 216 19.93 -18.73 6.66
C LEU A 216 18.43 -18.40 6.80
N PRO A 217 18.05 -17.11 6.81
CA PRO A 217 16.65 -16.72 6.82
C PRO A 217 15.87 -17.31 5.64
N GLU A 218 14.73 -17.92 5.91
CA GLU A 218 13.89 -18.48 4.85
C GLU A 218 13.03 -17.40 4.17
N ARG A 219 12.64 -17.64 2.92
CA ARG A 219 11.70 -16.77 2.20
C ARG A 219 10.29 -16.82 2.80
N ALA A 220 9.52 -15.76 2.58
CA ALA A 220 8.11 -15.71 2.96
C ALA A 220 7.31 -16.78 2.21
N HIS A 221 6.36 -17.40 2.91
CA HIS A 221 5.37 -18.29 2.30
C HIS A 221 3.99 -17.62 2.40
N TYR A 222 3.15 -17.71 1.36
CA TYR A 222 1.89 -16.94 1.35
C TYR A 222 0.64 -17.83 1.33
N PHE A 223 0.68 -18.97 0.64
CA PHE A 223 -0.40 -19.93 0.52
C PHE A 223 -0.10 -21.19 1.34
N LYS A 224 -1.10 -22.01 1.63
CA LYS A 224 -0.91 -23.33 2.28
C LYS A 224 -1.19 -24.49 1.34
N ASN A 225 -2.09 -24.28 0.39
CA ASN A 225 -2.48 -25.26 -0.61
C ASN A 225 -2.49 -24.59 -1.99
N THR A 226 -2.47 -25.40 -3.05
CA THR A 226 -2.51 -24.90 -4.44
C THR A 226 -3.88 -24.34 -4.83
N ALA A 227 -4.95 -24.73 -4.12
CA ALA A 227 -6.29 -24.19 -4.33
C ALA A 227 -6.43 -22.72 -3.90
N ASP A 228 -5.50 -22.20 -3.09
CA ASP A 228 -5.41 -20.77 -2.75
C ASP A 228 -4.91 -19.93 -3.94
N MET A 229 -4.36 -20.57 -4.99
CA MET A 229 -3.68 -19.91 -6.11
C MET A 229 -4.52 -19.83 -7.39
N ILE A 230 -5.55 -20.66 -7.53
CA ILE A 230 -6.34 -20.80 -8.75
C ILE A 230 -7.82 -20.73 -8.40
N TYR A 231 -8.60 -20.05 -9.24
CA TYR A 231 -10.06 -20.10 -9.12
C TYR A 231 -10.57 -21.42 -9.70
N ASP A 232 -11.09 -22.28 -8.84
CA ASP A 232 -11.69 -23.56 -9.24
C ASP A 232 -13.19 -23.39 -9.54
N ARG A 233 -13.54 -23.47 -10.83
CA ARG A 233 -14.92 -23.37 -11.35
C ARG A 233 -15.80 -24.58 -11.01
N THR A 234 -15.22 -25.69 -10.59
CA THR A 234 -15.95 -26.90 -10.18
C THR A 234 -16.35 -26.89 -8.70
N SER A 235 -15.74 -26.01 -7.90
CA SER A 235 -15.86 -26.02 -6.43
C SER A 235 -17.14 -25.37 -5.87
N GLY A 236 -17.79 -24.47 -6.61
CA GLY A 236 -19.00 -23.79 -6.15
C GLY A 236 -19.32 -22.47 -6.85
N GLU A 237 -20.43 -21.86 -6.45
CA GLU A 237 -20.90 -20.59 -7.02
C GLU A 237 -20.23 -19.36 -6.40
N LEU A 238 -20.21 -18.26 -7.14
CA LEU A 238 -19.73 -16.95 -6.67
C LEU A 238 -20.91 -16.08 -6.24
N SER A 239 -20.93 -15.70 -4.97
CA SER A 239 -21.81 -14.66 -4.43
C SER A 239 -21.00 -13.41 -4.07
N TYR A 240 -21.61 -12.23 -4.09
CA TYR A 240 -20.92 -10.98 -3.74
C TYR A 240 -21.85 -9.94 -3.11
N ASP A 241 -21.27 -9.09 -2.28
CA ASP A 241 -21.98 -8.03 -1.58
C ASP A 241 -22.07 -6.76 -2.43
N VAL A 242 -23.19 -6.59 -3.13
CA VAL A 242 -23.45 -5.44 -4.00
C VAL A 242 -23.48 -4.13 -3.21
N LYS A 243 -23.96 -4.15 -1.97
CA LYS A 243 -24.01 -2.95 -1.12
C LYS A 243 -22.60 -2.53 -0.73
N HIS A 244 -21.77 -3.47 -0.32
CA HIS A 244 -20.38 -3.18 0.01
C HIS A 244 -19.60 -2.66 -1.21
N VAL A 245 -19.90 -3.15 -2.42
CA VAL A 245 -19.27 -2.69 -3.67
C VAL A 245 -19.69 -1.26 -4.03
N PHE A 246 -20.99 -0.96 -4.08
CA PHE A 246 -21.48 0.30 -4.65
C PHE A 246 -21.75 1.42 -3.65
N ILE A 247 -21.95 1.10 -2.37
CA ILE A 247 -22.37 2.08 -1.37
C ILE A 247 -21.20 2.40 -0.43
N GLU A 248 -20.57 1.36 0.12
CA GLU A 248 -19.49 1.52 1.10
C GLU A 248 -18.13 1.77 0.43
N ASN A 249 -17.95 1.33 -0.81
CA ASN A 249 -16.70 1.48 -1.56
C ASN A 249 -16.86 2.31 -2.84
N THR A 250 -17.81 3.24 -2.87
CA THR A 250 -18.09 4.11 -4.02
C THR A 250 -16.83 4.79 -4.57
N SER A 251 -15.93 5.21 -3.67
CA SER A 251 -14.67 5.88 -4.02
C SER A 251 -13.65 5.02 -4.79
N ARG A 252 -13.88 3.70 -4.86
CA ARG A 252 -13.03 2.73 -5.57
C ARG A 252 -13.52 2.39 -6.97
N LEU A 253 -14.74 2.79 -7.32
CA LEU A 253 -15.29 2.61 -8.66
C LEU A 253 -14.61 3.55 -9.66
N PRO A 254 -14.58 3.20 -10.96
CA PRO A 254 -14.10 4.09 -11.99
C PRO A 254 -14.94 5.38 -12.02
N LEU A 255 -14.29 6.54 -12.18
CA LEU A 255 -15.00 7.82 -12.22
C LEU A 255 -15.99 7.86 -13.39
N ASP A 256 -15.56 7.46 -14.58
CA ASP A 256 -16.42 7.40 -15.78
C ASP A 256 -17.67 6.53 -15.53
N PHE A 257 -17.50 5.39 -14.83
CA PHE A 257 -18.63 4.53 -14.44
C PHE A 257 -19.63 5.27 -13.53
N LEU A 258 -19.13 6.04 -12.55
CA LEU A 258 -19.98 6.83 -11.66
C LEU A 258 -20.67 7.98 -12.40
N GLU A 259 -19.99 8.63 -13.34
CA GLU A 259 -20.56 9.72 -14.14
C GLU A 259 -21.70 9.23 -15.04
N GLU A 260 -21.52 8.11 -15.74
CA GLU A 260 -22.56 7.46 -16.55
C GLU A 260 -23.75 6.95 -15.71
N ASN A 261 -23.49 6.61 -14.45
CA ASN A 261 -24.46 6.04 -13.52
C ASN A 261 -24.89 6.98 -12.40
N CYS A 262 -24.75 8.30 -12.63
CA CYS A 262 -25.10 9.30 -11.64
C CYS A 262 -26.59 9.18 -11.20
N PRO A 263 -26.87 9.10 -9.88
CA PRO A 263 -28.23 9.09 -9.37
C PRO A 263 -29.03 10.34 -9.74
N LYS A 264 -30.35 10.22 -9.86
CA LYS A 264 -31.19 11.35 -10.24
C LYS A 264 -31.07 12.50 -9.22
N GLY A 265 -30.68 13.68 -9.70
CA GLY A 265 -30.57 14.90 -8.89
C GLY A 265 -29.25 15.02 -8.10
N PHE A 266 -28.33 14.08 -8.26
CA PHE A 266 -26.99 14.20 -7.68
C PHE A 266 -26.09 15.08 -8.56
N ILE A 267 -25.28 15.93 -7.93
CA ILE A 267 -24.38 16.86 -8.64
C ILE A 267 -22.97 16.29 -8.64
N ILE A 268 -22.48 15.94 -9.83
CA ILE A 268 -21.10 15.50 -10.03
C ILE A 268 -20.16 16.67 -9.75
N LYS A 269 -19.10 16.41 -8.99
CA LYS A 269 -18.07 17.39 -8.67
C LYS A 269 -16.69 16.85 -9.04
N ASP A 270 -15.81 17.74 -9.43
CA ASP A 270 -14.40 17.42 -9.66
C ASP A 270 -13.72 17.05 -8.33
N THR A 271 -13.44 15.76 -8.15
CA THR A 271 -12.83 15.23 -6.92
C THR A 271 -11.32 15.48 -6.85
N SER A 272 -10.68 15.95 -7.93
CA SER A 272 -9.22 16.17 -7.97
C SER A 272 -8.77 17.34 -7.09
N LYS A 273 -9.68 18.28 -6.82
CA LYS A 273 -9.42 19.49 -6.03
C LYS A 273 -9.89 19.40 -4.58
N MET A 274 -10.58 18.31 -4.23
CA MET A 274 -11.12 18.09 -2.89
C MET A 274 -10.04 17.67 -1.90
N SER A 275 -10.20 18.07 -0.64
CA SER A 275 -9.47 17.46 0.48
C SER A 275 -9.86 15.99 0.63
N PHE A 276 -9.12 15.26 1.47
CA PHE A 276 -9.45 13.86 1.77
C PHE A 276 -10.84 13.74 2.42
N GLU A 277 -11.15 14.64 3.35
CA GLU A 277 -12.41 14.70 4.10
C GLU A 277 -13.56 15.06 3.15
N GLU A 278 -13.39 16.10 2.33
CA GLU A 278 -14.39 16.51 1.32
C GLU A 278 -14.68 15.37 0.35
N ARG A 279 -13.64 14.67 -0.11
CA ARG A 279 -13.77 13.53 -1.01
C ARG A 279 -14.49 12.35 -0.34
N THR A 280 -14.20 12.08 0.94
CA THR A 280 -14.84 11.01 1.72
C THR A 280 -16.34 11.28 1.85
N ILE A 281 -16.70 12.48 2.32
CA ILE A 281 -18.08 12.94 2.43
C ILE A 281 -18.79 12.90 1.07
N TYR A 282 -18.12 13.34 0.00
CA TYR A 282 -18.68 13.29 -1.35
C TYR A 282 -19.05 11.87 -1.78
N PHE A 283 -18.17 10.89 -1.59
CA PHE A 283 -18.43 9.51 -2.00
C PHE A 283 -19.42 8.77 -1.08
N GLU A 284 -19.51 9.14 0.20
CA GLU A 284 -20.56 8.69 1.10
C GLU A 284 -21.93 9.20 0.65
N GLN A 285 -22.03 10.49 0.32
CA GLN A 285 -23.26 11.11 -0.21
C GLN A 285 -23.63 10.50 -1.57
N PHE A 286 -22.65 10.24 -2.43
CA PHE A 286 -22.87 9.58 -3.72
C PHE A 286 -23.42 8.16 -3.51
N GLY A 287 -22.81 7.39 -2.60
CA GLY A 287 -23.29 6.05 -2.23
C GLY A 287 -24.73 6.08 -1.71
N ALA A 288 -25.04 6.99 -0.78
CA ALA A 288 -26.40 7.15 -0.27
C ALA A 288 -27.41 7.53 -1.38
N ALA A 289 -26.99 8.36 -2.34
CA ALA A 289 -27.82 8.71 -3.49
C ALA A 289 -28.05 7.53 -4.44
N ILE A 290 -27.05 6.66 -4.65
CA ILE A 290 -27.22 5.39 -5.38
C ILE A 290 -28.22 4.49 -4.65
N GLU A 291 -28.10 4.35 -3.32
CA GLU A 291 -29.00 3.49 -2.52
C GLU A 291 -30.46 3.97 -2.58
N ALA A 292 -30.68 5.29 -2.60
CA ALA A 292 -32.01 5.89 -2.72
C ALA A 292 -32.62 5.75 -4.14
N ASP A 293 -31.79 5.73 -5.19
CA ASP A 293 -32.24 5.56 -6.58
C ASP A 293 -32.30 4.07 -6.97
N VAL A 294 -33.42 3.43 -6.63
CA VAL A 294 -33.67 1.99 -6.89
C VAL A 294 -33.44 1.61 -8.36
N LYS A 295 -33.76 2.50 -9.31
CA LYS A 295 -33.59 2.21 -10.74
C LYS A 295 -32.10 2.19 -11.11
N LYS A 296 -31.33 3.17 -10.64
CA LYS A 296 -29.88 3.22 -10.87
C LYS A 296 -29.15 2.09 -10.14
N TYR A 297 -29.51 1.81 -8.90
CA TYR A 297 -28.97 0.67 -8.15
C TYR A 297 -29.16 -0.65 -8.91
N ARG A 298 -30.37 -0.92 -9.42
CA ARG A 298 -30.65 -2.15 -10.20
C ARG A 298 -29.85 -2.21 -11.50
N TYR A 299 -29.70 -1.08 -12.20
CA TYR A 299 -28.88 -1.02 -13.41
C TYR A 299 -27.40 -1.33 -13.11
N MET A 300 -26.82 -0.67 -12.10
CA MET A 300 -25.43 -0.90 -11.70
C MET A 300 -25.21 -2.35 -11.26
N LYS A 301 -26.17 -2.94 -10.53
CA LYS A 301 -26.15 -4.38 -10.20
C LYS A 301 -26.11 -5.25 -11.45
N GLY A 302 -27.00 -5.01 -12.42
CA GLY A 302 -27.01 -5.75 -13.69
C GLY A 302 -25.65 -5.68 -14.40
N ARG A 303 -25.03 -4.50 -14.43
CA ARG A 303 -23.70 -4.31 -15.01
C ARG A 303 -22.61 -5.09 -14.27
N LEU A 304 -22.62 -5.11 -12.94
CA LEU A 304 -21.70 -5.94 -12.15
C LEU A 304 -21.93 -7.42 -12.40
N ASP A 305 -23.18 -7.87 -12.47
CA ASP A 305 -23.53 -9.26 -12.76
C ASP A 305 -22.97 -9.69 -14.14
N GLU A 306 -23.05 -8.82 -15.14
CA GLU A 306 -22.46 -9.04 -16.46
C GLU A 306 -20.93 -9.07 -16.44
N ALA A 307 -20.29 -8.11 -15.75
CA ALA A 307 -18.84 -8.05 -15.62
C ALA A 307 -18.28 -9.29 -14.90
N VAL A 308 -18.96 -9.76 -13.85
CA VAL A 308 -18.60 -11.00 -13.13
C VAL A 308 -18.77 -12.21 -14.03
N LYS A 309 -19.88 -12.32 -14.78
CA LYS A 309 -20.08 -13.42 -15.74
C LYS A 309 -18.98 -13.45 -16.80
N LEU A 310 -18.57 -12.28 -17.32
CA LEU A 310 -17.46 -12.19 -18.27
C LEU A 310 -16.13 -12.62 -17.64
N ALA A 311 -15.86 -12.20 -16.40
CA ALA A 311 -14.67 -12.63 -15.66
C ALA A 311 -14.61 -14.15 -15.49
N LEU A 312 -15.74 -14.79 -15.15
CA LEU A 312 -15.84 -16.24 -15.03
C LEU A 312 -15.62 -16.96 -16.37
N LYS A 313 -16.18 -16.44 -17.48
CA LYS A 313 -15.89 -16.97 -18.83
C LYS A 313 -14.40 -16.88 -19.18
N ARG A 314 -13.73 -15.79 -18.80
CA ARG A 314 -12.28 -15.65 -18.99
C ARG A 314 -11.49 -16.64 -18.15
N ILE A 315 -11.95 -16.97 -16.95
CA ILE A 315 -11.35 -18.03 -16.11
C ILE A 315 -11.53 -19.40 -16.77
N ASP A 316 -12.72 -19.71 -17.30
CA ASP A 316 -12.97 -20.96 -18.02
C ASP A 316 -12.02 -21.10 -19.24
N TRP A 317 -11.74 -20.00 -19.93
CA TRP A 317 -10.79 -19.95 -21.05
C TRP A 317 -9.32 -20.05 -20.62
N ASN A 318 -8.95 -19.37 -19.53
CA ASN A 318 -7.59 -19.33 -19.01
C ASN A 318 -7.61 -19.33 -17.48
N PHE A 319 -7.21 -20.46 -16.88
CA PHE A 319 -7.16 -20.64 -15.43
C PHE A 319 -6.26 -19.64 -14.70
N LYS A 320 -5.30 -19.01 -15.41
CA LYS A 320 -4.42 -17.95 -14.86
C LYS A 320 -5.08 -16.58 -14.79
N THR A 321 -6.32 -16.43 -15.29
CA THR A 321 -7.05 -15.15 -15.30
C THR A 321 -7.27 -14.62 -13.88
N ALA A 322 -7.57 -15.51 -12.93
CA ALA A 322 -7.66 -15.12 -11.52
C ALA A 322 -6.25 -14.97 -10.94
N ILE A 323 -5.96 -13.81 -10.36
CA ILE A 323 -4.61 -13.51 -9.84
C ILE A 323 -4.62 -13.68 -8.31
N PRO A 324 -3.74 -14.52 -7.73
CA PRO A 324 -3.63 -14.63 -6.29
C PRO A 324 -3.02 -13.38 -5.67
N MET A 325 -3.59 -12.98 -4.54
CA MET A 325 -3.11 -11.86 -3.74
C MET A 325 -3.07 -12.20 -2.26
N TYR A 326 -2.20 -11.51 -1.54
CA TYR A 326 -2.13 -11.61 -0.09
C TYR A 326 -2.60 -10.30 0.54
N PHE A 327 -3.48 -10.38 1.53
CA PHE A 327 -3.97 -9.23 2.29
C PHE A 327 -3.26 -9.13 3.65
N PRO A 328 -2.28 -8.22 3.82
CA PRO A 328 -1.38 -8.26 4.99
C PRO A 328 -2.06 -8.05 6.33
N THR A 329 -3.13 -7.25 6.38
CA THR A 329 -3.88 -6.96 7.61
C THR A 329 -4.65 -8.16 8.12
N LYS A 330 -5.27 -8.95 7.21
CA LYS A 330 -5.99 -10.19 7.55
C LYS A 330 -5.09 -11.43 7.56
N ASN A 331 -3.84 -11.30 7.10
CA ASN A 331 -2.92 -12.44 6.97
C ASN A 331 -3.49 -13.58 6.10
N LYS A 332 -4.23 -13.23 5.04
CA LYS A 332 -5.05 -14.18 4.27
C LYS A 332 -4.80 -14.04 2.76
N MET A 333 -4.89 -15.16 2.05
CA MET A 333 -4.90 -15.23 0.59
C MET A 333 -6.31 -14.99 0.04
N SER A 334 -6.37 -14.30 -1.09
CA SER A 334 -7.60 -14.08 -1.87
C SER A 334 -7.25 -14.13 -3.35
N LEU A 335 -8.26 -14.22 -4.21
CA LEU A 335 -8.09 -14.14 -5.66
C LEU A 335 -8.68 -12.82 -6.18
N LEU A 336 -8.09 -12.29 -7.24
CA LEU A 336 -8.55 -11.11 -7.95
C LEU A 336 -9.20 -11.54 -9.26
N LEU A 337 -10.46 -11.14 -9.46
CA LEU A 337 -11.18 -11.34 -10.71
C LEU A 337 -11.22 -10.03 -11.48
N PRO A 338 -10.85 -10.02 -12.77
CA PRO A 338 -10.85 -8.81 -13.57
C PRO A 338 -12.28 -8.38 -13.91
N LEU A 339 -12.68 -7.18 -13.51
CA LEU A 339 -13.97 -6.61 -13.91
C LEU A 339 -13.76 -5.47 -14.91
N ALA A 340 -14.52 -5.55 -15.99
CA ALA A 340 -14.73 -4.48 -16.95
C ALA A 340 -16.07 -3.85 -16.62
N MET A 341 -16.07 -2.68 -15.96
CA MET A 341 -17.29 -1.98 -15.55
C MET A 341 -17.69 -0.92 -16.57
N VAL A 342 -16.71 -0.24 -17.18
CA VAL A 342 -16.96 0.84 -18.16
C VAL A 342 -17.02 0.28 -19.57
N ASN A 343 -15.96 -0.42 -20.01
CA ASN A 343 -15.85 -0.98 -21.36
C ASN A 343 -15.47 -2.45 -21.27
N ASP A 344 -16.24 -3.33 -21.93
CA ASP A 344 -16.05 -4.79 -21.92
C ASP A 344 -14.65 -5.25 -22.36
N ASP A 345 -13.95 -4.46 -23.18
CA ASP A 345 -12.60 -4.76 -23.66
C ASP A 345 -11.50 -4.34 -22.68
N LYS A 346 -11.83 -3.56 -21.65
CA LYS A 346 -10.85 -2.97 -20.73
C LYS A 346 -11.21 -3.21 -19.28
N VAL A 347 -10.35 -3.95 -18.58
CA VAL A 347 -10.44 -4.12 -17.12
C VAL A 347 -10.15 -2.78 -16.44
N ASP A 348 -10.98 -2.40 -15.47
CA ASP A 348 -10.85 -1.14 -14.74
C ASP A 348 -10.82 -1.31 -13.21
N ILE A 349 -11.40 -2.39 -12.66
CA ILE A 349 -11.27 -2.77 -11.25
C ILE A 349 -11.08 -4.29 -11.11
N ALA A 350 -10.69 -4.74 -9.92
CA ALA A 350 -10.70 -6.17 -9.58
C ALA A 350 -11.65 -6.48 -8.43
N LEU A 351 -12.41 -7.58 -8.55
CA LEU A 351 -13.19 -8.15 -7.46
C LEU A 351 -12.30 -9.07 -6.61
N VAL A 352 -12.29 -8.86 -5.29
CA VAL A 352 -11.59 -9.72 -4.34
C VAL A 352 -12.51 -10.85 -3.93
N VAL A 353 -12.13 -12.08 -4.28
CA VAL A 353 -12.89 -13.28 -3.93
C VAL A 353 -12.11 -14.19 -2.99
N GLU A 354 -12.83 -14.84 -2.09
CA GLU A 354 -12.28 -15.84 -1.19
C GLU A 354 -13.09 -17.12 -1.30
N ARG A 355 -12.41 -18.27 -1.32
CA ARG A 355 -13.06 -19.56 -1.19
C ARG A 355 -13.53 -19.75 0.25
N THR A 356 -14.80 -20.09 0.42
CA THR A 356 -15.40 -20.37 1.72
C THR A 356 -15.20 -21.83 2.11
N GLN A 357 -15.52 -22.17 3.36
CA GLN A 357 -15.46 -23.55 3.85
C GLN A 357 -16.40 -24.49 3.09
N SER A 358 -17.48 -23.98 2.50
CA SER A 358 -18.42 -24.79 1.70
C SER A 358 -17.93 -25.09 0.29
N GLY A 359 -16.80 -24.51 -0.14
CA GLY A 359 -16.31 -24.60 -1.51
C GLY A 359 -16.78 -23.46 -2.43
N ASN A 360 -17.81 -22.71 -2.03
CA ASN A 360 -18.28 -21.52 -2.75
C ASN A 360 -17.27 -20.38 -2.69
N TYR A 361 -17.46 -19.37 -3.54
CA TYR A 361 -16.68 -18.14 -3.51
C TYR A 361 -17.51 -16.97 -3.01
N LEU A 362 -16.89 -16.14 -2.19
CA LEU A 362 -17.46 -14.89 -1.71
C LEU A 362 -16.63 -13.72 -2.23
N GLY A 363 -17.23 -12.89 -3.08
CA GLY A 363 -16.71 -11.59 -3.48
C GLY A 363 -16.94 -10.58 -2.37
N HIS A 364 -15.87 -10.18 -1.70
CA HIS A 364 -15.94 -9.28 -0.56
C HIS A 364 -16.05 -7.82 -0.98
N THR A 365 -15.16 -7.38 -1.87
CA THR A 365 -15.03 -5.96 -2.20
C THR A 365 -14.32 -5.80 -3.53
N ILE A 366 -14.24 -4.58 -4.00
CA ILE A 366 -13.50 -4.19 -5.20
C ILE A 366 -12.25 -3.41 -4.83
N LEU A 367 -11.21 -3.56 -5.66
CA LEU A 367 -9.96 -2.83 -5.54
C LEU A 367 -9.62 -2.13 -6.86
N PRO A 368 -9.09 -0.89 -6.80
CA PRO A 368 -8.40 -0.29 -7.93
C PRO A 368 -7.25 -1.19 -8.41
N LEU A 369 -6.94 -1.16 -9.71
CA LEU A 369 -5.92 -2.04 -10.30
C LEU A 369 -4.53 -1.85 -9.71
N SER A 370 -4.16 -0.63 -9.32
CA SER A 370 -2.87 -0.37 -8.66
C SER A 370 -2.78 -1.08 -7.30
N TRP A 371 -3.85 -1.09 -6.51
CA TRP A 371 -3.88 -1.79 -5.23
C TRP A 371 -3.86 -3.30 -5.43
N SER A 372 -4.61 -3.77 -6.43
CA SER A 372 -4.66 -5.16 -6.85
C SER A 372 -3.27 -5.66 -7.23
N TYR A 373 -2.54 -4.91 -8.07
CA TYR A 373 -1.17 -5.25 -8.47
C TYR A 373 -0.22 -5.28 -7.27
N SER A 374 -0.22 -4.26 -6.40
CA SER A 374 0.62 -4.24 -5.20
C SER A 374 0.42 -5.48 -4.33
N ASN A 375 -0.84 -5.88 -4.08
CA ASN A 375 -1.14 -7.03 -3.23
C ASN A 375 -0.84 -8.37 -3.91
N ALA A 376 -1.05 -8.48 -5.22
CA ALA A 376 -0.68 -9.65 -6.00
C ALA A 376 0.83 -9.85 -6.05
N ARG A 377 1.59 -8.75 -6.23
CA ARG A 377 3.05 -8.78 -6.36
C ARG A 377 3.76 -9.32 -5.13
N LEU A 378 3.13 -9.25 -3.94
CA LEU A 378 3.64 -9.91 -2.74
C LEU A 378 3.78 -11.43 -2.90
N VAL A 379 2.88 -12.05 -3.66
CA VAL A 379 2.80 -13.50 -3.84
C VAL A 379 3.59 -13.93 -5.08
N THR A 380 3.37 -13.26 -6.20
CA THR A 380 4.01 -13.59 -7.48
C THR A 380 4.10 -12.38 -8.39
N ARG A 381 5.05 -12.36 -9.31
CA ARG A 381 4.98 -11.47 -10.48
C ARG A 381 3.74 -11.87 -11.31
N PRO A 382 2.80 -10.96 -11.59
CA PRO A 382 1.57 -11.31 -12.32
C PRO A 382 1.77 -11.72 -13.78
N ASP A 383 2.88 -11.30 -14.41
CA ASP A 383 3.16 -11.53 -15.83
C ASP A 383 4.17 -12.67 -16.06
N SER A 384 4.05 -13.34 -17.21
CA SER A 384 5.03 -14.32 -17.70
C SER A 384 6.19 -13.65 -18.42
N ASP A 385 7.41 -14.12 -18.21
CA ASP A 385 8.65 -13.52 -18.72
C ASP A 385 9.48 -14.44 -19.63
N TRP A 386 9.04 -15.68 -19.91
CA TRP A 386 9.85 -16.66 -20.67
C TRP A 386 9.14 -17.29 -21.88
N LEU A 387 7.82 -17.52 -21.81
CA LEU A 387 7.05 -18.16 -22.91
C LEU A 387 6.15 -17.14 -23.61
N ILE A 388 6.76 -16.30 -24.45
CA ILE A 388 6.09 -15.20 -25.15
C ILE A 388 6.13 -15.47 -26.65
N ALA A 389 4.97 -15.70 -27.27
CA ALA A 389 4.86 -16.13 -28.68
C ALA A 389 5.67 -15.27 -29.68
N LYS A 390 5.74 -13.95 -29.45
CA LYS A 390 6.49 -13.01 -30.30
C LYS A 390 8.02 -13.18 -30.24
N GLU A 391 8.52 -13.89 -29.23
CA GLU A 391 9.95 -14.12 -28.95
C GLU A 391 10.37 -15.56 -29.29
N ILE A 392 9.42 -16.42 -29.69
CA ILE A 392 9.70 -17.81 -30.06
C ILE A 392 10.23 -17.85 -31.49
N ILE A 393 11.43 -18.38 -31.65
CA ILE A 393 12.01 -18.74 -32.95
C ILE A 393 11.58 -20.18 -33.25
N LEU A 394 11.09 -20.44 -34.47
CA LEU A 394 10.72 -21.79 -34.89
C LEU A 394 11.98 -22.67 -34.93
N ALA A 395 11.88 -23.87 -34.38
CA ALA A 395 12.92 -24.87 -34.55
C ALA A 395 12.91 -25.38 -35.99
N ASP A 396 14.08 -25.62 -36.58
CA ASP A 396 14.20 -26.26 -37.89
C ASP A 396 13.58 -27.67 -37.84
N GLU A 397 12.78 -28.03 -38.84
CA GLU A 397 11.93 -29.25 -38.87
C GLU A 397 12.70 -30.58 -39.03
N ASP A 398 14.03 -30.60 -38.83
CA ASP A 398 14.87 -31.78 -39.10
C ASP A 398 14.94 -32.81 -37.95
N GLU A 399 14.26 -32.58 -36.82
CA GLU A 399 14.17 -33.55 -35.72
C GLU A 399 12.72 -33.75 -35.23
N GLN A 400 11.87 -34.37 -36.06
CA GLN A 400 10.71 -35.13 -35.58
C GLN A 400 10.67 -36.50 -36.27
N VAL A 401 11.19 -37.51 -35.57
CA VAL A 401 10.86 -38.93 -35.76
C VAL A 401 10.11 -39.43 -34.54
#